data_AF-A0A969GA58-F1
#
_entry.id   AF-A0A969GA58-F1
#
_cell.length_a   1.000
_cell.length_b   1.000
_cell.length_c   1.000
_cell.angle_alpha   90.00
_cell.angle_beta   90.00
_cell.angle_gamma   90.00
#
_symmetry.space_group_name_H-M   'P 1'
#
loop_
_entity.id
_entity.type
_entity.pdbx_description
1 polymer ?
#
loop_
_entity_poly.entity_id
_entity_poly.type
_entity_poly.pdbx_seq_one_letter_code
_entity_poly.pdbx_strand_id
1 'polypeptide(L)'
;MANSYYVLGSSNLTLAGLGLKKTSNVELNTAQISANNDYEEVKKWFQQLWATTARNYTIVEKKEKNYKEYVIEQISQFYKKYTPDELYYKTLFELFKGELPELEAEARFNSQIGHLKDTVLYKTLYPFQQSGVKSLIRKIQKYNGAILADAVGLGKTWQALGVMKFFELSGYKVILLCPKKLEQNWRKYKQGHNSRFEADRLNYVIRYHTDLQDDRLENKDDKYLIKKYFQRNAKVLFVIDESHNLRNDKSSRTSFWSMNCYRKIQTLECCCFPQRLLIIT
;
A
#
# COMPACT_ATOMS: atom_id res chain seq x y z
N MET A 1 21.03 4.63 74.41
CA MET A 1 21.67 3.88 73.30
C MET A 1 20.63 3.76 72.20
N ALA A 2 20.95 4.08 70.95
CA ALA A 2 20.00 3.92 69.85
C ALA A 2 19.74 2.42 69.64
N ASN A 3 18.48 1.99 69.73
CA ASN A 3 18.11 0.62 69.41
C ASN A 3 18.14 0.45 67.89
N SER A 4 19.20 -0.17 67.38
CA SER A 4 19.28 -0.62 65.99
C SER A 4 18.45 -1.90 65.80
N TYR A 5 17.70 -1.96 64.70
CA TYR A 5 16.94 -3.14 64.31
C TYR A 5 16.99 -3.32 62.78
N TYR A 6 16.82 -4.56 62.34
CA TYR A 6 16.63 -4.86 60.92
C TYR A 6 15.55 -5.93 60.76
N VAL A 7 14.88 -5.90 59.61
CA VAL A 7 13.94 -6.92 59.17
C VAL A 7 14.36 -7.37 57.78
N LEU A 8 14.60 -8.66 57.62
CA LEU A 8 15.01 -9.26 56.35
C LEU A 8 14.10 -10.45 56.05
N GLY A 9 13.63 -10.55 54.80
CA GLY A 9 12.71 -11.62 54.43
C GLY A 9 12.12 -11.42 53.04
N SER A 10 11.02 -12.13 52.78
CA SER A 10 10.35 -12.16 51.49
C SER A 10 9.26 -11.10 51.33
N SER A 11 8.86 -10.41 52.40
CA SER A 11 7.82 -9.38 52.35
C SER A 11 8.23 -8.16 51.51
N ASN A 12 7.52 -7.96 50.40
CA ASN A 12 7.62 -6.73 49.60
C ASN A 12 6.89 -5.55 50.26
N LEU A 13 7.26 -4.32 49.91
CA LEU A 13 6.59 -3.07 50.30
C LEU A 13 5.22 -2.91 49.60
N THR A 14 4.28 -3.78 49.91
CA THR A 14 2.91 -3.81 49.41
C THR A 14 1.93 -3.99 50.57
N LEU A 15 0.64 -3.67 50.37
CA LEU A 15 -0.37 -3.86 51.42
C LEU A 15 -0.43 -5.31 51.94
N ALA A 16 -0.20 -6.28 51.06
CA ALA A 16 -0.14 -7.70 51.42
C ALA A 16 1.11 -8.04 52.24
N GLY A 17 2.29 -7.63 51.76
CA GLY A 17 3.57 -7.90 52.42
C GLY A 17 3.73 -7.19 53.77
N LEU A 18 3.03 -6.06 53.98
CA LEU A 18 2.92 -5.34 55.25
C LEU A 18 1.84 -5.91 56.19
N GLY A 19 1.07 -6.92 55.76
CA GLY A 19 0.01 -7.53 56.57
C GLY A 19 -1.30 -6.73 56.66
N LEU A 20 -1.42 -5.63 55.91
CA LEU A 20 -2.63 -4.78 55.90
C LEU A 20 -3.76 -5.36 55.04
N LYS A 21 -3.45 -6.29 54.13
CA LYS A 21 -4.41 -7.01 53.29
C LYS A 21 -4.24 -8.52 53.51
N LYS A 22 -5.32 -9.23 53.84
CA LYS A 22 -5.30 -10.71 53.88
C LYS A 22 -5.00 -11.28 52.50
N THR A 23 -4.00 -12.15 52.42
CA THR A 23 -3.64 -12.89 51.20
C THR A 23 -3.28 -14.32 51.56
N SER A 24 -3.21 -15.19 50.55
CA SER A 24 -2.72 -16.57 50.67
C SER A 24 -1.19 -16.68 50.61
N ASN A 25 -0.47 -15.56 50.38
CA ASN A 25 0.97 -15.58 50.31
C ASN A 25 1.54 -15.80 51.71
N VAL A 26 2.38 -16.83 51.84
CA VAL A 26 3.12 -17.11 53.07
C VAL A 26 4.47 -16.41 52.95
N GLU A 27 4.69 -15.39 53.78
CA GLU A 27 5.93 -14.63 53.82
C GLU A 27 6.79 -15.07 55.00
N LEU A 28 8.10 -15.20 54.78
CA LEU A 28 9.07 -15.51 55.82
C LEU A 28 9.94 -14.28 56.08
N ASN A 29 9.88 -13.77 57.31
CA ASN A 29 10.68 -12.62 57.73
C ASN A 29 11.38 -12.90 59.05
N THR A 30 12.63 -12.46 59.14
CA THR A 30 13.44 -12.46 60.36
C THR A 30 13.59 -11.01 60.81
N ALA A 31 13.24 -10.75 62.06
CA ALA A 31 13.41 -9.44 62.69
C ALA A 31 14.32 -9.58 63.91
N GLN A 32 15.31 -8.69 64.02
CA GLN A 32 16.23 -8.69 65.15
C GLN A 32 16.41 -7.27 65.68
N ILE A 33 16.44 -7.15 67.01
CA ILE A 33 16.51 -5.89 67.75
C ILE A 33 17.76 -5.94 68.61
N SER A 34 18.91 -5.68 68.00
CA SER A 34 20.20 -5.57 68.69
C SER A 34 21.25 -4.98 67.74
N ALA A 35 22.22 -4.27 68.30
CA ALA A 35 23.39 -3.76 67.58
C ALA A 35 24.53 -4.79 67.58
N ASN A 36 24.24 -5.98 67.07
CA ASN A 36 25.15 -7.12 66.98
C ASN A 36 25.77 -7.23 65.58
N ASN A 37 26.73 -8.16 65.41
CA ASN A 37 27.54 -8.27 64.20
C ASN A 37 26.69 -8.40 62.92
N ASP A 38 25.58 -9.13 62.98
CA ASP A 38 24.64 -9.32 61.86
C ASP A 38 24.06 -7.99 61.35
N TYR A 39 23.73 -7.06 62.26
CA TYR A 39 23.24 -5.72 61.89
C TYR A 39 24.30 -4.94 61.11
N GLU A 40 25.56 -4.96 61.57
CA GLU A 40 26.64 -4.25 60.88
C GLU A 40 26.95 -4.88 59.51
N GLU A 41 26.82 -6.20 59.37
CA GLU A 41 26.95 -6.87 58.07
C GLU A 41 25.82 -6.47 57.09
N VAL A 42 24.56 -6.51 57.53
CA VAL A 42 23.41 -6.10 56.69
C VAL A 42 23.51 -4.64 56.30
N LYS A 43 23.90 -3.77 57.24
CA LYS A 43 24.12 -2.35 56.99
C LYS A 43 25.24 -2.11 55.99
N LYS A 44 26.37 -2.82 56.14
CA LYS A 44 27.49 -2.74 55.18
C LYS A 44 27.06 -3.19 53.79
N TRP A 45 26.31 -4.29 53.69
CA TRP A 45 25.75 -4.77 52.42
C TRP A 45 24.83 -3.72 51.77
N PHE A 46 23.91 -3.13 52.55
CA PHE A 46 23.06 -2.04 52.06
C PHE A 46 23.88 -0.84 51.57
N GLN A 47 24.89 -0.40 52.34
CA GLN A 47 25.74 0.73 51.97
C GLN A 47 26.52 0.47 50.66
N GLN A 48 27.02 -0.75 50.46
CA GLN A 48 27.69 -1.15 49.22
C GLN A 48 26.74 -1.11 48.02
N LEU A 49 25.54 -1.66 48.17
CA LEU A 49 24.50 -1.60 47.14
C LEU A 49 24.10 -0.15 46.85
N TRP A 50 23.90 0.65 47.90
CA TRP A 50 23.55 2.06 47.76
C TRP A 50 24.61 2.83 46.98
N ALA A 51 25.89 2.69 47.34
CA ALA A 51 26.98 3.36 46.67
C ALA A 51 27.13 2.96 45.18
N THR A 52 26.79 1.71 44.84
CA THR A 52 26.93 1.20 43.48
C THR A 52 25.73 1.53 42.59
N THR A 53 24.53 1.54 43.17
CA THR A 53 23.27 1.51 42.42
C THR A 53 22.50 2.83 42.52
N ALA A 54 22.62 3.56 43.63
CA ALA A 54 21.91 4.82 43.81
C ALA A 54 22.54 5.89 42.91
N ARG A 55 21.85 6.20 41.82
CA ARG A 55 22.21 7.29 40.90
C ARG A 55 21.15 8.37 40.98
N ASN A 56 21.59 9.62 40.91
CA ASN A 56 20.68 10.77 40.85
C ASN A 56 20.07 10.97 39.45
N TYR A 57 20.45 10.12 38.49
CA TYR A 57 19.98 10.19 37.11
C TYR A 57 19.58 8.81 36.58
N THR A 58 18.72 8.82 35.56
CA THR A 58 18.40 7.68 34.70
C THR A 58 18.74 8.02 33.26
N ILE A 59 18.81 7.00 32.39
CA ILE A 59 19.05 7.18 30.96
C ILE A 59 17.74 6.95 30.22
N VAL A 60 17.20 8.00 29.61
CA VAL A 60 16.00 7.96 28.77
C VAL A 60 16.39 8.47 27.39
N GLU A 61 16.10 7.72 26.34
CA GLU A 61 16.45 8.10 24.95
C GLU A 61 17.94 8.48 24.77
N LYS A 62 18.84 7.74 25.44
CA LYS A 62 20.30 7.98 25.44
C LYS A 62 20.75 9.32 26.05
N LYS A 63 19.89 9.98 26.85
CA LYS A 63 20.23 11.19 27.59
C LYS A 63 20.08 10.95 29.09
N GLU A 64 20.99 11.52 29.88
CA GLU A 64 20.88 11.54 31.33
C GLU A 64 19.77 12.50 31.76
N LYS A 65 18.89 12.03 32.64
CA LYS A 65 17.80 12.82 33.22
C LYS A 65 17.77 12.61 34.72
N ASN A 66 17.52 13.67 35.50
CA ASN A 66 17.40 13.55 36.95
C ASN A 66 16.30 12.52 37.31
N TYR A 67 16.63 11.58 38.20
CA TYR A 67 15.76 10.44 38.52
C TYR A 67 14.44 10.89 39.16
N LYS A 68 14.48 11.91 40.04
CA LYS A 68 13.30 12.45 40.71
C LYS A 68 12.35 13.09 39.69
N GLU A 69 12.89 13.89 38.78
CA GLU A 69 12.11 14.53 37.71
C GLU A 69 11.48 13.50 36.78
N TYR A 70 12.23 12.45 36.42
CA TYR A 70 11.72 11.34 35.63
C TYR A 70 10.53 10.66 36.31
N VAL A 71 10.63 10.31 37.59
CA VAL A 71 9.52 9.68 38.32
C VAL A 71 8.28 10.58 38.37
N ILE A 72 8.46 11.89 38.63
CA ILE A 72 7.36 12.85 38.64
C ILE A 72 6.66 12.92 37.27
N GLU A 73 7.44 12.93 36.19
CA GLU A 73 6.91 12.95 34.82
C GLU A 73 6.13 11.67 34.51
N GLN A 74 6.67 10.49 34.84
CA GLN A 74 5.98 9.21 34.62
C GLN A 74 4.65 9.16 35.36
N ILE A 75 4.62 9.58 36.63
CA ILE A 75 3.38 9.66 37.41
C ILE A 75 2.41 10.64 36.76
N SER A 76 2.90 11.80 36.30
CA SER A 76 2.06 12.83 35.66
C SER A 76 1.38 12.34 34.37
N GLN A 77 2.00 11.40 33.64
CA GLN A 77 1.39 10.80 32.44
C GLN A 77 0.11 10.01 32.76
N PHE A 78 0.03 9.35 33.91
CA PHE A 78 -1.19 8.64 34.33
C PHE A 78 -2.36 9.57 34.63
N TYR A 79 -2.08 10.83 34.99
CA TYR A 79 -3.09 11.84 35.28
C TYR A 79 -3.35 12.78 34.10
N LYS A 80 -2.89 12.43 32.90
CA LYS A 80 -3.18 13.21 31.70
C LYS A 80 -4.69 13.27 31.49
N LYS A 81 -5.25 14.47 31.55
CA LYS A 81 -6.65 14.71 31.21
C LYS A 81 -6.81 14.66 29.69
N TYR A 82 -7.72 13.82 29.22
CA TYR A 82 -8.13 13.80 27.83
C TYR A 82 -9.46 14.54 27.69
N THR A 83 -9.58 15.34 26.64
CA THR A 83 -10.83 15.99 26.28
C THR A 83 -11.83 14.97 25.71
N PRO A 84 -13.16 15.25 25.76
CA PRO A 84 -14.15 14.40 25.12
C PRO A 84 -13.88 14.19 23.62
N ASP A 85 -13.40 15.23 22.93
CA ASP A 85 -13.08 15.16 21.50
C ASP A 85 -11.90 14.23 21.21
N GLU A 86 -10.83 14.29 22.01
CA GLU A 86 -9.70 13.38 21.87
C GLU A 86 -10.11 11.92 22.07
N LEU A 87 -10.96 11.65 23.06
CA LEU A 87 -11.52 10.31 23.28
C LEU A 87 -12.38 9.89 22.08
N TYR A 88 -13.25 10.76 21.61
CA TYR A 88 -14.10 10.51 20.44
C TYR A 88 -13.28 10.17 19.19
N TYR A 89 -12.30 11.00 18.84
CA TYR A 89 -11.43 10.74 17.69
C TYR A 89 -10.57 9.50 17.86
N LYS A 90 -10.08 9.22 19.08
CA LYS A 90 -9.35 7.98 19.36
C LYS A 90 -10.24 6.75 19.17
N THR A 91 -11.48 6.80 19.63
CA THR A 91 -12.46 5.71 19.42
C THR A 91 -12.75 5.51 17.94
N LEU A 92 -13.01 6.59 17.18
CA LEU A 92 -13.20 6.50 15.73
C LEU A 92 -11.98 5.92 15.03
N PHE A 93 -10.78 6.37 15.39
CA PHE A 93 -9.56 5.85 14.80
C PHE A 93 -9.41 4.35 15.08
N GLU A 94 -9.60 3.89 16.32
CA GLU A 94 -9.48 2.46 16.64
C GLU A 94 -10.54 1.61 15.94
N LEU A 95 -11.75 2.15 15.73
CA LEU A 95 -12.84 1.48 15.04
C LEU A 95 -12.58 1.35 13.53
N PHE A 96 -12.05 2.41 12.90
CA PHE A 96 -11.94 2.50 11.43
C PHE A 96 -10.52 2.40 10.88
N LYS A 97 -9.48 2.27 11.72
CA LYS A 97 -8.07 2.22 11.26
C LYS A 97 -7.79 1.12 10.22
N GLY A 98 -8.57 0.03 10.24
CA GLY A 98 -8.46 -1.04 9.25
C GLY A 98 -9.01 -0.67 7.86
N GLU A 99 -9.93 0.28 7.79
CA GLU A 99 -10.63 0.72 6.57
C GLU A 99 -9.99 1.97 5.96
N LEU A 100 -9.19 2.71 6.72
CA LEU A 100 -8.45 3.89 6.25
C LEU A 100 -7.70 3.65 4.93
N PRO A 101 -6.99 2.53 4.70
CA PRO A 101 -6.30 2.30 3.44
C PRO A 101 -7.25 2.24 2.23
N GLU A 102 -8.45 1.70 2.41
CA GLU A 102 -9.45 1.57 1.35
C GLU A 102 -10.14 2.91 1.07
N LEU A 103 -10.49 3.66 2.12
CA LEU A 103 -11.03 5.02 2.01
C LEU A 103 -10.04 5.98 1.35
N GLU A 104 -8.76 5.91 1.71
CA GLU A 104 -7.71 6.67 1.04
C GLU A 104 -7.55 6.27 -0.43
N ALA A 105 -7.58 4.97 -0.73
CA ALA A 105 -7.52 4.49 -2.10
C ALA A 105 -8.70 4.98 -2.94
N GLU A 106 -9.91 5.02 -2.36
CA GLU A 106 -11.10 5.54 -3.02
C GLU A 106 -11.04 7.06 -3.23
N ALA A 107 -10.59 7.83 -2.24
CA ALA A 107 -10.41 9.28 -2.38
C ALA A 107 -9.37 9.61 -3.47
N ARG A 108 -8.23 8.90 -3.48
CA ARG A 108 -7.21 9.03 -4.53
C ARG A 108 -7.75 8.64 -5.90
N PHE A 109 -8.52 7.56 -5.99
CA PHE A 109 -9.14 7.11 -7.23
C PHE A 109 -10.14 8.14 -7.78
N ASN A 110 -10.99 8.70 -6.90
CA ASN A 110 -11.97 9.72 -7.28
C ASN A 110 -11.32 11.01 -7.77
N SER A 111 -10.21 11.42 -7.14
CA SER A 111 -9.38 12.52 -7.62
C SER A 111 -8.80 12.25 -9.02
N GLN A 112 -8.22 11.07 -9.24
CA GLN A 112 -7.63 10.70 -10.54
C GLN A 112 -8.67 10.60 -11.68
N ILE A 113 -9.86 10.11 -11.38
CA ILE A 113 -10.96 9.98 -12.34
C ILE A 113 -11.58 11.35 -12.70
N GLY A 114 -11.33 12.42 -11.92
CA GLY A 114 -11.90 13.75 -12.14
C GLY A 114 -11.73 14.23 -13.59
N HIS A 115 -10.48 14.24 -14.08
CA HIS A 115 -10.19 14.65 -15.46
C HIS A 115 -10.83 13.76 -16.52
N LEU A 116 -11.03 12.46 -16.24
CA LEU A 116 -11.74 11.56 -17.15
C LEU A 116 -13.23 11.93 -17.21
N LYS A 117 -13.86 12.24 -16.07
CA LYS A 117 -15.29 12.62 -16.00
C LYS A 117 -15.59 13.88 -16.81
N ASP A 118 -14.61 14.75 -17.01
CA ASP A 118 -14.79 15.98 -17.78
C ASP A 118 -14.78 15.75 -19.30
N THR A 119 -14.23 14.62 -19.77
CA THR A 119 -14.16 14.28 -21.20
C THR A 119 -15.54 14.07 -21.83
N VAL A 120 -15.66 14.41 -23.12
CA VAL A 120 -16.88 14.21 -23.90
C VAL A 120 -17.21 12.71 -23.97
N LEU A 121 -16.19 11.88 -24.16
CA LEU A 121 -16.26 10.43 -24.16
C LEU A 121 -16.95 9.90 -22.91
N TYR A 122 -16.46 10.26 -21.73
CA TYR A 122 -17.00 9.74 -20.48
C TYR A 122 -18.44 10.20 -20.23
N LYS A 123 -18.74 11.47 -20.52
CA LYS A 123 -20.11 12.03 -20.41
C LYS A 123 -21.10 11.37 -21.36
N THR A 124 -20.63 10.85 -22.48
CA THR A 124 -21.46 10.14 -23.48
C THR A 124 -21.74 8.68 -23.09
N LEU A 125 -20.95 8.09 -22.18
CA LEU A 125 -21.16 6.71 -21.74
C LEU A 125 -22.44 6.58 -20.91
N TYR A 126 -23.16 5.48 -21.11
CA TYR A 126 -24.29 5.13 -20.24
C TYR A 126 -23.83 4.86 -18.80
N PRO A 127 -24.69 5.01 -17.78
CA PRO A 127 -24.32 4.80 -16.38
C PRO A 127 -23.66 3.44 -16.10
N PHE A 128 -24.15 2.36 -16.73
CA PHE A 128 -23.54 1.04 -16.58
C PHE A 128 -22.13 0.96 -17.19
N GLN A 129 -21.90 1.63 -18.32
CA GLN A 129 -20.59 1.70 -18.98
C GLN A 129 -19.61 2.53 -18.14
N GLN A 130 -20.06 3.63 -17.54
CA GLN A 130 -19.25 4.45 -16.63
C GLN A 130 -18.79 3.63 -15.42
N SER A 131 -19.68 2.82 -14.84
CA SER A 131 -19.36 1.89 -13.76
C SER A 131 -18.38 0.80 -14.20
N GLY A 132 -18.59 0.24 -15.41
CA GLY A 132 -17.66 -0.72 -16.02
C GLY A 132 -16.25 -0.15 -16.19
N VAL A 133 -16.13 1.07 -16.73
CA VAL A 133 -14.85 1.79 -16.89
C VAL A 133 -14.16 1.99 -15.55
N LYS A 134 -14.87 2.46 -14.52
CA LYS A 134 -14.29 2.63 -13.17
C LYS A 134 -13.77 1.30 -12.62
N SER A 135 -14.55 0.23 -12.77
CA SER A 135 -14.19 -1.11 -12.32
C SER A 135 -12.93 -1.63 -13.04
N LEU A 136 -12.85 -1.48 -14.36
CA LEU A 136 -11.67 -1.86 -15.15
C LEU A 136 -10.42 -1.08 -14.71
N ILE A 137 -10.52 0.24 -14.50
CA ILE A 137 -9.39 1.04 -14.04
C ILE A 137 -8.90 0.57 -12.67
N ARG A 138 -9.83 0.33 -11.70
CA ARG A 138 -9.49 -0.22 -10.38
C ARG A 138 -8.76 -1.56 -10.50
N LYS A 139 -9.26 -2.47 -11.33
CA LYS A 139 -8.65 -3.78 -11.55
C LYS A 139 -7.26 -3.68 -12.18
N ILE A 140 -7.09 -2.83 -13.20
CA ILE A 140 -5.77 -2.60 -13.81
C ILE A 140 -4.80 -1.96 -12.81
N GLN A 141 -5.27 -1.04 -11.95
CA GLN A 141 -4.43 -0.44 -10.91
C GLN A 141 -3.98 -1.44 -9.84
N LYS A 142 -4.87 -2.37 -9.45
CA LYS A 142 -4.60 -3.36 -8.41
C LYS A 142 -3.81 -4.57 -8.92
N TYR A 143 -4.12 -5.06 -10.12
CA TYR A 143 -3.64 -6.34 -10.65
C TYR A 143 -2.76 -6.21 -11.90
N ASN A 144 -2.48 -4.98 -12.37
CA ASN A 144 -1.81 -4.70 -13.65
C ASN A 144 -2.50 -5.30 -14.89
N GLY A 145 -3.74 -5.77 -14.74
CA GLY A 145 -4.49 -6.45 -15.79
C GLY A 145 -6.01 -6.39 -15.56
N ALA A 146 -6.78 -6.32 -16.64
CA ALA A 146 -8.22 -6.56 -16.60
C ALA A 146 -8.74 -7.14 -17.92
N ILE A 147 -9.86 -7.86 -17.84
CA ILE A 147 -10.57 -8.42 -18.99
C ILE A 147 -11.95 -7.77 -19.03
N LEU A 148 -12.31 -7.21 -20.19
CA LEU A 148 -13.63 -6.69 -20.51
C LEU A 148 -14.38 -7.74 -21.34
N ALA A 149 -15.35 -8.39 -20.70
CA ALA A 149 -16.12 -9.51 -21.24
C ALA A 149 -17.63 -9.24 -21.31
N ASP A 150 -18.01 -7.98 -21.54
CA ASP A 150 -19.40 -7.59 -21.72
C ASP A 150 -20.00 -8.26 -22.97
N ALA A 151 -21.32 -8.48 -22.97
CA ALA A 151 -22.05 -9.02 -24.12
C ALA A 151 -21.88 -8.14 -25.38
N VAL A 152 -22.11 -8.76 -26.55
CA VAL A 152 -22.05 -8.07 -27.86
C VAL A 152 -23.07 -6.92 -27.88
N GLY A 153 -22.66 -5.76 -28.40
CA GLY A 153 -23.53 -4.58 -28.50
C GLY A 153 -23.57 -3.66 -27.27
N LEU A 154 -22.99 -4.06 -26.13
CA LEU A 154 -22.97 -3.23 -24.90
C LEU A 154 -21.96 -2.06 -24.93
N GLY A 155 -21.30 -1.84 -26.06
CA GLY A 155 -20.38 -0.71 -26.26
C GLY A 155 -18.99 -0.92 -25.65
N LYS A 156 -18.46 -2.15 -25.68
CA LYS A 156 -17.09 -2.51 -25.24
C LYS A 156 -16.02 -1.56 -25.78
N THR A 157 -16.11 -1.19 -27.05
CA THR A 157 -15.17 -0.24 -27.68
C THR A 157 -15.16 1.10 -26.95
N TRP A 158 -16.32 1.68 -26.60
CA TRP A 158 -16.37 2.98 -25.91
C TRP A 158 -15.90 2.88 -24.46
N GLN A 159 -16.23 1.79 -23.77
CA GLN A 159 -15.67 1.53 -22.45
C GLN A 159 -14.14 1.42 -22.50
N ALA A 160 -13.61 0.65 -23.47
CA ALA A 160 -12.17 0.52 -23.67
C ALA A 160 -11.51 1.87 -23.98
N LEU A 161 -12.11 2.71 -24.84
CA LEU A 161 -11.64 4.07 -25.07
C LEU A 161 -11.61 4.89 -23.77
N GLY A 162 -12.62 4.75 -22.89
CA GLY A 162 -12.65 5.44 -21.60
C GLY A 162 -11.49 5.03 -20.70
N VAL A 163 -11.19 3.73 -20.64
CA VAL A 163 -10.02 3.21 -19.91
C VAL A 163 -8.71 3.70 -20.54
N MET A 164 -8.59 3.64 -21.87
CA MET A 164 -7.43 4.14 -22.61
C MET A 164 -7.18 5.61 -22.32
N LYS A 165 -8.24 6.44 -22.34
CA LYS A 165 -8.15 7.88 -22.07
C LYS A 165 -7.69 8.18 -20.64
N PHE A 166 -8.19 7.44 -19.65
CA PHE A 166 -7.73 7.57 -18.26
C PHE A 166 -6.22 7.34 -18.14
N PHE A 167 -5.73 6.27 -18.75
CA PHE A 167 -4.31 5.93 -18.71
C PHE A 167 -3.47 6.93 -19.50
N GLU A 168 -3.95 7.40 -20.65
CA GLU A 168 -3.34 8.49 -21.41
C GLU A 168 -3.17 9.75 -20.55
N LEU A 169 -4.23 10.20 -19.86
CA LEU A 169 -4.19 11.35 -18.94
C LEU A 169 -3.24 11.12 -17.76
N SER A 170 -3.04 9.86 -17.36
CA SER A 170 -2.08 9.46 -16.31
C SER A 170 -0.64 9.33 -16.82
N GLY A 171 -0.37 9.74 -18.06
CA GLY A 171 0.95 9.72 -18.69
C GLY A 171 1.37 8.36 -19.27
N TYR A 172 0.43 7.42 -19.43
CA TYR A 172 0.71 6.15 -20.10
C TYR A 172 0.63 6.33 -21.62
N LYS A 173 1.52 5.63 -22.32
CA LYS A 173 1.40 5.43 -23.75
C LYS A 173 0.50 4.23 -24.00
N VAL A 174 -0.49 4.40 -24.88
CA VAL A 174 -1.48 3.36 -25.16
C VAL A 174 -1.16 2.69 -26.50
N ILE A 175 -1.05 1.36 -26.47
CA ILE A 175 -0.81 0.52 -27.65
C ILE A 175 -1.98 -0.45 -27.78
N LEU A 176 -2.75 -0.30 -28.84
CA LEU A 176 -3.88 -1.15 -29.19
C LEU A 176 -3.46 -2.19 -30.23
N LEU A 177 -3.71 -3.46 -29.92
CA LEU A 177 -3.51 -4.61 -30.78
C LEU A 177 -4.87 -5.15 -31.24
N CYS A 178 -5.18 -5.02 -32.53
CA CYS A 178 -6.43 -5.50 -33.09
C CYS A 178 -6.21 -6.28 -34.41
N PRO A 179 -7.19 -7.10 -34.85
CA PRO A 179 -7.18 -7.63 -36.20
C PRO A 179 -7.21 -6.50 -37.24
N LYS A 180 -6.53 -6.67 -38.39
CA LYS A 180 -6.49 -5.63 -39.46
C LYS A 180 -7.89 -5.24 -39.95
N LYS A 181 -8.85 -6.18 -39.92
CA LYS A 181 -10.26 -5.92 -40.29
C LYS A 181 -10.95 -4.90 -39.38
N LEU A 182 -10.56 -4.79 -38.11
CA LEU A 182 -11.16 -3.88 -37.14
C LEU A 182 -10.41 -2.54 -37.01
N GLU A 183 -9.31 -2.36 -37.75
CA GLU A 183 -8.46 -1.17 -37.67
C GLU A 183 -9.25 0.13 -37.87
N GLN A 184 -10.11 0.19 -38.89
CA GLN A 184 -10.90 1.39 -39.20
C GLN A 184 -11.86 1.77 -38.06
N ASN A 185 -12.41 0.76 -37.36
CA ASN A 185 -13.32 0.98 -36.23
C ASN A 185 -12.64 1.68 -35.05
N TRP A 186 -11.34 1.45 -34.88
CA TRP A 186 -10.53 2.12 -33.89
C TRP A 186 -10.03 3.45 -34.44
N ARG A 187 -9.37 3.45 -35.61
CA ARG A 187 -8.77 4.63 -36.25
C ARG A 187 -9.72 5.83 -36.32
N LYS A 188 -11.02 5.61 -36.54
CA LYS A 188 -12.03 6.68 -36.56
C LYS A 188 -12.12 7.51 -35.27
N TYR A 189 -11.75 6.95 -34.11
CA TYR A 189 -11.78 7.65 -32.81
C TYR A 189 -10.45 8.30 -32.45
N LYS A 190 -9.39 8.05 -33.20
CA LYS A 190 -8.09 8.67 -32.97
C LYS A 190 -8.16 10.16 -33.33
N GLN A 191 -7.41 11.00 -32.63
CA GLN A 191 -7.29 12.43 -32.97
C GLN A 191 -7.00 12.66 -34.46
N GLY A 192 -7.60 13.70 -35.04
CA GLY A 192 -7.48 14.08 -36.46
C GLY A 192 -8.41 13.32 -37.41
N HIS A 193 -9.36 12.55 -36.89
CA HIS A 193 -10.33 11.80 -37.70
C HIS A 193 -11.77 12.31 -37.58
N ASN A 194 -11.97 13.47 -36.95
CA ASN A 194 -13.26 14.17 -36.82
C ASN A 194 -14.35 13.28 -36.19
N SER A 195 -13.99 12.59 -35.12
CA SER A 195 -14.92 11.76 -34.37
C SER A 195 -15.78 12.64 -33.45
N ARG A 196 -16.89 12.10 -32.95
CA ARG A 196 -17.68 12.78 -31.89
C ARG A 196 -16.89 13.03 -30.59
N PHE A 197 -15.71 12.42 -30.44
CA PHE A 197 -14.79 12.57 -29.31
C PHE A 197 -13.53 13.35 -29.69
N GLU A 198 -13.55 14.12 -30.79
CA GLU A 198 -12.39 14.88 -31.26
C GLU A 198 -11.85 15.84 -30.20
N ALA A 199 -12.73 16.44 -29.39
CA ALA A 199 -12.36 17.31 -28.27
C ALA A 199 -11.44 16.61 -27.25
N ASP A 200 -11.60 15.30 -27.08
CA ASP A 200 -10.80 14.52 -26.14
C ASP A 200 -9.43 14.15 -26.70
N ARG A 201 -9.18 14.36 -28.00
CA ARG A 201 -7.89 14.11 -28.69
C ARG A 201 -7.26 12.77 -28.33
N LEU A 202 -8.01 11.68 -28.50
CA LEU A 202 -7.57 10.33 -28.13
C LEU A 202 -6.28 9.96 -28.88
N ASN A 203 -5.19 9.77 -28.13
CA ASN A 203 -3.89 9.43 -28.68
C ASN A 203 -3.46 8.01 -28.29
N TYR A 204 -3.49 7.11 -29.27
CA TYR A 204 -2.99 5.75 -29.12
C TYR A 204 -2.41 5.24 -30.44
N VAL A 205 -1.58 4.20 -30.30
CA VAL A 205 -0.93 3.53 -31.43
C VAL A 205 -1.71 2.27 -31.77
N ILE A 206 -2.06 2.10 -33.04
CA ILE A 206 -2.70 0.88 -33.54
C ILE A 206 -1.63 -0.06 -34.08
N ARG A 207 -1.75 -1.34 -33.72
CA ARG A 207 -0.92 -2.46 -34.15
C ARG A 207 -1.79 -3.67 -34.44
N TYR A 208 -1.22 -4.59 -35.22
CA TYR A 208 -1.94 -5.78 -35.64
C TYR A 208 -1.48 -7.00 -34.87
N HIS A 209 -2.38 -7.97 -34.69
CA HIS A 209 -2.02 -9.27 -34.11
C HIS A 209 -0.91 -9.99 -34.89
N THR A 210 -0.82 -9.77 -36.22
CA THR A 210 0.25 -10.31 -37.07
C THR A 210 1.62 -9.72 -36.76
N ASP A 211 1.68 -8.52 -36.19
CA ASP A 211 2.96 -7.88 -35.88
C ASP A 211 3.70 -8.62 -34.75
N LEU A 212 2.96 -9.39 -33.93
CA LEU A 212 3.50 -10.24 -32.85
C LEU A 212 4.25 -11.50 -33.36
N GLN A 213 4.11 -11.92 -34.62
CA GLN A 213 4.64 -13.23 -35.09
C GLN A 213 6.02 -13.18 -35.73
N ASP A 214 6.44 -12.02 -36.23
CA ASP A 214 7.52 -11.93 -37.21
C ASP A 214 8.70 -11.06 -36.73
N ASP A 215 8.85 -10.85 -35.41
CA ASP A 215 9.76 -9.84 -34.82
C ASP A 215 9.60 -8.42 -35.44
N ARG A 216 8.47 -8.17 -36.11
CA ARG A 216 8.14 -6.89 -36.77
C ARG A 216 7.94 -5.75 -35.79
N LEU A 217 7.72 -6.08 -34.52
CA LEU A 217 7.75 -5.13 -33.40
C LEU A 217 9.15 -4.54 -33.19
N GLU A 218 10.20 -5.28 -33.57
CA GLU A 218 11.62 -4.96 -33.34
C GLU A 218 12.38 -4.55 -34.63
N ASN A 219 11.92 -4.97 -35.83
CA ASN A 219 12.73 -4.93 -37.06
C ASN A 219 12.24 -4.05 -38.22
N LYS A 220 11.17 -3.25 -38.08
CA LYS A 220 10.76 -2.29 -39.14
C LYS A 220 11.33 -0.88 -38.89
N ASP A 221 11.75 -0.22 -39.96
CA ASP A 221 12.01 1.24 -40.07
C ASP A 221 10.75 2.10 -39.87
N ASP A 222 9.81 1.65 -39.05
CA ASP A 222 8.68 2.45 -38.64
C ASP A 222 9.12 3.39 -37.51
N LYS A 223 8.65 4.65 -37.53
CA LYS A 223 8.79 5.64 -36.44
C LYS A 223 8.30 5.15 -35.06
N TYR A 224 7.75 3.94 -34.99
CA TYR A 224 7.04 3.38 -33.85
C TYR A 224 7.66 2.08 -33.30
N LEU A 225 8.92 1.76 -33.59
CA LEU A 225 9.65 0.62 -32.98
C LEU A 225 9.32 0.43 -31.50
N ILE A 226 8.89 -0.76 -31.10
CA ILE A 226 8.58 -1.08 -29.70
C ILE A 226 9.81 -0.88 -28.83
N LYS A 227 11.01 -1.20 -29.34
CA LYS A 227 12.28 -0.89 -28.67
C LYS A 227 12.38 0.59 -28.24
N LYS A 228 11.96 1.55 -29.08
CA LYS A 228 11.96 2.99 -28.73
C LYS A 228 10.94 3.36 -27.63
N TYR A 229 9.87 2.59 -27.48
CA TYR A 229 8.89 2.77 -26.41
C TYR A 229 9.38 2.22 -25.06
N PHE A 230 10.11 1.10 -25.09
CA PHE A 230 10.62 0.42 -23.91
C PHE A 230 11.95 1.00 -23.39
N GLN A 231 12.71 1.71 -24.24
CA GLN A 231 14.03 2.28 -23.93
C GLN A 231 14.04 3.48 -22.96
N ARG A 232 12.90 3.98 -22.47
CA ARG A 232 12.84 5.25 -21.71
C ARG A 232 11.92 5.24 -20.48
N ASN A 233 11.81 4.13 -19.76
CA ASN A 233 11.00 4.07 -18.52
C ASN A 233 9.52 4.45 -18.75
N ALA A 234 9.02 4.29 -19.98
CA ALA A 234 7.68 4.77 -20.33
C ALA A 234 6.63 3.84 -19.72
N LYS A 235 5.64 4.43 -19.05
CA LYS A 235 4.45 3.71 -18.62
C LYS A 235 3.64 3.32 -19.87
N VAL A 236 3.37 2.04 -20.07
CA VAL A 236 2.65 1.54 -21.25
C VAL A 236 1.41 0.76 -20.85
N LEU A 237 0.29 1.06 -21.49
CA LEU A 237 -0.93 0.26 -21.45
C LEU A 237 -1.07 -0.48 -22.79
N PHE A 238 -1.06 -1.81 -22.72
CA PHE A 238 -1.44 -2.66 -23.83
C PHE A 238 -2.95 -2.92 -23.80
N VAL A 239 -3.60 -2.72 -24.94
CA VAL A 239 -5.00 -3.07 -25.14
C VAL A 239 -5.06 -4.10 -26.24
N ILE A 240 -5.70 -5.24 -26.00
CA ILE A 240 -5.84 -6.31 -26.98
C ILE A 240 -7.32 -6.51 -27.27
N ASP A 241 -7.69 -6.24 -28.52
CA ASP A 241 -9.02 -6.51 -29.04
C ASP A 241 -9.08 -7.88 -29.70
N GLU A 242 -10.22 -8.57 -29.63
CA GLU A 242 -10.45 -9.92 -30.17
C GLU A 242 -9.37 -10.94 -29.78
N SER A 243 -9.05 -10.97 -28.49
CA SER A 243 -8.03 -11.87 -27.92
C SER A 243 -8.24 -13.36 -28.19
N HIS A 244 -9.45 -13.79 -28.54
CA HIS A 244 -9.71 -15.17 -28.94
C HIS A 244 -8.87 -15.61 -30.17
N ASN A 245 -8.43 -14.66 -31.01
CA ASN A 245 -7.52 -14.92 -32.13
C ASN A 245 -6.09 -15.31 -31.72
N LEU A 246 -5.76 -15.18 -30.42
CA LEU A 246 -4.46 -15.50 -29.83
C LEU A 246 -4.46 -16.85 -29.06
N ARG A 247 -5.55 -17.62 -29.12
CA ARG A 247 -5.80 -18.82 -28.29
C ARG A 247 -5.05 -20.09 -28.73
N ASN A 248 -4.44 -20.13 -29.92
CA ASN A 248 -3.97 -21.37 -30.52
C ASN A 248 -2.51 -21.71 -30.14
N ASP A 249 -2.32 -22.53 -29.10
CA ASP A 249 -1.02 -22.93 -28.50
C ASP A 249 0.02 -23.48 -29.49
N LYS A 250 -0.43 -24.05 -30.63
CA LYS A 250 0.45 -24.58 -31.70
C LYS A 250 0.81 -23.57 -32.78
N SER A 251 0.33 -22.33 -32.68
CA SER A 251 0.68 -21.26 -33.61
C SER A 251 1.86 -20.45 -33.07
N SER A 252 2.77 -20.03 -33.94
CA SER A 252 3.86 -19.07 -33.63
C SER A 252 3.35 -17.79 -32.92
N ARG A 253 2.05 -17.49 -33.08
CA ARG A 253 1.26 -16.42 -32.47
C ARG A 253 1.14 -16.55 -30.93
N THR A 254 0.88 -17.77 -30.45
CA THR A 254 0.69 -18.06 -29.02
C THR A 254 2.01 -18.39 -28.34
N SER A 255 2.94 -19.05 -29.04
CA SER A 255 4.31 -19.25 -28.56
C SER A 255 5.05 -17.91 -28.33
N PHE A 256 4.85 -16.88 -29.17
CA PHE A 256 5.39 -15.55 -28.88
C PHE A 256 4.72 -14.88 -27.67
N TRP A 257 3.42 -15.11 -27.45
CA TRP A 257 2.69 -14.44 -26.36
C TRP A 257 2.94 -15.09 -25.00
N SER A 258 2.88 -16.43 -24.93
CA SER A 258 3.13 -17.22 -23.72
C SER A 258 4.62 -17.29 -23.35
N MET A 259 5.51 -17.44 -24.34
CA MET A 259 6.96 -17.58 -24.10
C MET A 259 7.71 -16.23 -24.14
N ASN A 260 7.19 -15.20 -24.82
CA ASN A 260 7.93 -13.97 -25.17
C ASN A 260 7.15 -12.65 -25.00
N CYS A 261 5.89 -12.62 -24.56
CA CYS A 261 5.25 -11.36 -24.14
C CYS A 261 4.99 -11.42 -22.65
N TYR A 262 4.24 -12.39 -22.12
CA TYR A 262 4.09 -12.53 -20.67
C TYR A 262 5.45 -12.78 -19.98
N ARG A 263 6.29 -13.63 -20.56
CA ARG A 263 7.66 -13.86 -20.09
C ARG A 263 8.57 -12.67 -20.37
N LYS A 264 8.66 -12.08 -21.57
CA LYS A 264 9.56 -10.93 -21.88
C LYS A 264 9.10 -9.60 -21.26
N ILE A 265 7.82 -9.45 -20.89
CA ILE A 265 7.31 -8.39 -19.99
C ILE A 265 7.82 -8.61 -18.55
N GLN A 266 8.09 -9.86 -18.15
CA GLN A 266 8.75 -10.23 -16.88
C GLN A 266 10.28 -10.44 -16.96
N THR A 267 10.85 -10.76 -18.13
CA THR A 267 12.23 -11.23 -18.37
C THR A 267 13.03 -10.30 -19.27
N LEU A 268 12.49 -9.15 -19.69
CA LEU A 268 13.33 -7.98 -19.86
C LEU A 268 13.93 -7.72 -18.47
N GLU A 269 15.21 -8.02 -18.32
CA GLU A 269 16.08 -7.69 -17.17
C GLU A 269 16.17 -6.17 -16.98
N CYS A 270 15.03 -5.55 -16.75
CA CYS A 270 14.82 -4.17 -16.34
C CYS A 270 13.69 -4.22 -15.32
N CYS A 271 14.02 -4.78 -14.16
CA CYS A 271 13.33 -4.57 -12.90
C CYS A 271 13.08 -3.06 -12.70
N CYS A 272 11.95 -2.49 -13.17
CA CYS A 272 11.39 -1.23 -12.63
C CYS A 272 10.07 -0.67 -13.22
N PHE A 273 9.45 -1.18 -14.30
CA PHE A 273 8.42 -0.39 -15.01
C PHE A 273 7.00 -0.97 -15.03
N PRO A 274 5.95 -0.17 -14.70
CA PRO A 274 4.58 -0.66 -14.55
C PRO A 274 3.90 -0.82 -15.92
N GLN A 275 4.05 -1.99 -16.52
CA GLN A 275 3.33 -2.37 -17.73
C GLN A 275 1.93 -2.89 -17.34
N ARG A 276 0.90 -2.47 -18.08
CA ARG A 276 -0.50 -2.78 -17.78
C ARG A 276 -1.21 -3.36 -19.00
N LEU A 277 -2.17 -4.24 -18.76
CA LEU A 277 -2.89 -4.96 -19.82
C LEU A 277 -4.41 -4.82 -19.69
N LEU A 278 -5.08 -4.52 -20.80
CA LEU A 278 -6.53 -4.60 -20.95
C LEU A 278 -6.86 -5.56 -22.10
N ILE A 279 -7.64 -6.59 -21.83
CA ILE A 279 -8.11 -7.53 -22.84
C ILE A 279 -9.59 -7.28 -23.11
N ILE A 280 -9.97 -7.22 -24.37
CA ILE A 280 -11.36 -7.13 -24.83
C ILE A 280 -11.69 -8.48 -25.51
N THR A 281 -12.81 -9.08 -25.10
CA THR A 281 -13.33 -10.35 -25.64
C THR A 281 -14.65 -10.17 -26.33
#